data_AF-A0A8T0D514-F1
#
_entry.id   AF-A0A8T0D514-F1
#
_cell.length_a   1.000
_cell.length_b   1.000
_cell.length_c   1.000
_cell.angle_alpha   90.00
_cell.angle_beta   90.00
_cell.angle_gamma   90.00
#
_symmetry.space_group_name_H-M   'P 1'
#
loop_
_entity.id
_entity.type
_entity.pdbx_description
1 polymer ?
#
loop_
_entity_poly.entity_id
_entity_poly.type
_entity_poly.pdbx_seq_one_letter_code
_entity_poly.pdbx_strand_id
1 'polypeptide(L)' 'MNKVILVLAVVVALICSTKATFNKHCVHRCNRDFGQCRNVCKMSLAQRRECLENCRTSLSTCLTGSCRED' A
#
# COMPACT_ATOMS: atom_id res chain seq x y z
N MET A 1 20.65 5.09 34.57
CA MET A 1 19.42 4.48 34.02
C MET A 1 18.66 5.33 33.00
N ASN A 2 18.85 6.66 32.94
CA ASN A 2 18.04 7.54 32.07
C ASN A 2 18.41 7.59 30.57
N LYS A 3 19.68 7.34 30.21
CA LYS A 3 20.16 7.47 28.81
C LYS A 3 19.71 6.32 27.91
N VAL A 4 19.58 5.10 28.47
CA VAL A 4 19.21 3.89 27.71
C VAL A 4 17.74 3.93 27.27
N ILE A 5 16.86 4.42 28.14
CA ILE A 5 15.42 4.57 27.86
C ILE A 5 15.19 5.59 26.74
N LEU A 6 15.96 6.68 26.76
CA LEU A 6 15.89 7.74 25.75
C LEU A 6 16.33 7.24 24.36
N VAL A 7 17.41 6.46 24.31
CA VAL A 7 17.89 5.84 23.06
C VAL A 7 16.87 4.85 22.52
N LEU A 8 16.26 4.01 23.38
CA LEU A 8 15.23 3.06 22.96
C LEU A 8 14.01 3.78 22.35
N ALA A 9 13.56 4.86 22.98
CA ALA A 9 12.42 5.65 22.50
C ALA A 9 12.69 6.27 21.12
N VAL A 10 13.90 6.80 20.90
CA VAL A 10 14.31 7.36 19.60
C VAL A 10 14.37 6.28 18.52
N VAL A 11 14.93 5.11 18.82
CA VAL A 11 15.00 3.99 17.87
C VAL A 11 13.59 3.50 17.50
N VAL A 12 12.70 3.34 18.48
CA VAL A 12 11.31 2.95 18.23
C VAL A 12 10.57 3.99 17.39
N ALA A 13 10.73 5.29 17.69
CA ALA A 13 10.11 6.37 16.92
C ALA A 13 10.60 6.42 15.46
N LEU A 14 11.89 6.18 15.24
CA LEU A 14 12.47 6.08 13.90
C LEU A 14 11.88 4.89 13.14
N ILE A 15 11.86 3.69 13.74
CA ILE A 15 11.30 2.49 13.11
C ILE A 15 9.83 2.70 12.75
N CYS A 16 9.02 3.25 13.65
CA CYS A 16 7.61 3.56 13.38
C CYS A 16 7.45 4.59 12.26
N SER A 17 8.31 5.61 12.18
CA SER A 17 8.27 6.63 11.13
C SER A 17 8.63 6.07 9.76
N THR A 18 9.63 5.18 9.70
CA THR A 18 10.03 4.51 8.46
C THR A 18 8.95 3.55 7.98
N LYS A 19 8.35 2.76 8.89
CA LYS A 19 7.21 1.87 8.58
C LYS A 19 5.99 2.67 8.09
N ALA A 20 5.67 3.79 8.76
CA ALA A 20 4.55 4.65 8.34
C ALA A 20 4.78 5.27 6.95
N THR A 21 6.01 5.69 6.64
CA THR A 21 6.38 6.24 5.33
C THR A 21 6.35 5.16 4.24
N PHE A 22 6.88 3.97 4.54
CA PHE A 22 6.83 2.81 3.66
C PHE A 22 5.39 2.42 3.32
N ASN A 23 4.52 2.32 4.34
CA ASN A 23 3.12 1.99 4.15
C ASN A 23 2.39 3.06 3.31
N LYS A 24 2.65 4.36 3.55
CA LYS A 24 2.11 5.44 2.70
C LYS A 24 2.55 5.33 1.24
N HIS A 25 3.84 5.10 0.97
CA HIS A 25 4.35 4.93 -0.38
C HIS A 25 3.78 3.67 -1.05
N CYS A 26 3.62 2.59 -0.30
CA CYS A 26 3.03 1.35 -0.78
C CYS A 26 1.55 1.54 -1.16
N VAL A 27 0.74 2.09 -0.26
CA VAL A 27 -0.68 2.39 -0.51
C VAL A 27 -0.85 3.34 -1.70
N HIS A 28 0.01 4.35 -1.82
CA HIS A 28 0.00 5.26 -2.96
C HIS A 28 0.26 4.53 -4.29
N ARG A 29 1.25 3.63 -4.31
CA ARG A 29 1.55 2.80 -5.48
C ARG A 29 0.38 1.89 -5.86
N CYS A 30 -0.18 1.15 -4.91
CA CYS A 30 -1.33 0.27 -5.16
C CYS A 30 -2.53 1.03 -5.76
N ASN A 31 -2.82 2.23 -5.24
CA ASN A 31 -3.89 3.07 -5.79
C ASN A 31 -3.57 3.60 -7.20
N ARG A 32 -2.31 3.93 -7.48
CA ARG A 32 -1.87 4.35 -8.83
C ARG A 32 -2.04 3.21 -9.83
N ASP A 33 -1.63 1.99 -9.48
CA ASP A 33 -1.79 0.80 -10.34
C ASP A 33 -3.26 0.47 -10.56
N PHE A 34 -4.10 0.54 -9.52
CA PHE A 34 -5.55 0.40 -9.66
C PHE A 34 -6.14 1.47 -10.60
N GLY A 35 -5.69 2.71 -10.50
CA GLY A 35 -6.12 3.80 -11.38
C GLY A 35 -5.80 3.53 -12.86
N GLN A 36 -4.61 3.01 -13.13
CA GLN A 36 -4.19 2.61 -14.49
C GLN A 36 -5.01 1.42 -15.00
N CYS A 37 -5.15 0.37 -14.18
CA CYS A 37 -5.96 -0.81 -14.50
C CYS A 37 -7.41 -0.43 -14.82
N ARG A 38 -8.01 0.45 -14.00
CA ARG A 38 -9.35 0.99 -14.24
C ARG A 38 -9.47 1.76 -15.55
N ASN A 39 -8.44 2.53 -15.93
CA ASN A 39 -8.44 3.26 -17.21
C ASN A 39 -8.40 2.30 -18.40
N VAL A 40 -7.59 1.24 -18.34
CA VAL A 40 -7.57 0.18 -19.35
C VAL A 40 -8.94 -0.51 -19.44
N CYS A 41 -9.53 -0.89 -18.31
CA CYS A 41 -10.86 -1.51 -18.30
C CYS A 41 -11.97 -0.58 -18.79
N LYS A 42 -11.83 0.74 -18.65
CA LYS A 42 -12.78 1.71 -19.21
C LYS A 42 -12.69 1.81 -20.73
N MET A 43 -11.51 1.60 -21.31
CA MET A 43 -11.30 1.59 -22.75
C MET A 43 -11.82 0.30 -23.40
N SER A 44 -11.92 -0.79 -22.64
CA SER A 44 -12.52 -2.05 -23.11
C SER A 44 -14.06 -2.03 -22.96
N LEU A 45 -14.78 -2.18 -24.06
CA LEU A 45 -16.25 -2.32 -24.07
C LEU A 45 -16.69 -3.75 -23.74
N ALA A 46 -15.88 -4.74 -24.11
CA ALA A 46 -16.10 -6.14 -23.74
C ALA A 46 -15.58 -6.40 -22.33
N GLN A 47 -16.37 -7.11 -21.51
CA GLN A 47 -15.98 -7.60 -20.18
C GLN A 47 -15.50 -6.54 -19.17
N ARG A 48 -15.92 -5.28 -19.34
CA ARG A 48 -15.58 -4.18 -18.42
C ARG A 48 -15.84 -4.51 -16.94
N ARG A 49 -16.92 -5.25 -16.65
CA ARG A 49 -17.27 -5.67 -15.28
C ARG A 49 -16.20 -6.61 -14.71
N GLU A 50 -15.90 -7.69 -15.39
CA GLU A 50 -14.89 -8.68 -14.98
C GLU A 50 -13.50 -8.05 -14.86
N CYS A 51 -13.12 -7.20 -15.82
CA CYS A 51 -11.87 -6.45 -15.78
C CYS A 51 -11.75 -5.58 -14.51
N LEU A 52 -12.83 -4.85 -14.16
CA LEU A 52 -12.86 -4.04 -12.94
C LEU A 52 -12.83 -4.87 -11.66
N GLU A 53 -13.44 -6.05 -11.65
CA GLU A 53 -13.36 -6.98 -10.52
C GLU A 53 -11.93 -7.49 -10.32
N ASN A 54 -11.24 -7.86 -11.41
CA ASN A 54 -9.83 -8.24 -11.36
C ASN A 54 -8.94 -7.11 -10.84
N CYS A 55 -9.13 -5.87 -11.32
CA CYS A 55 -8.40 -4.71 -10.80
C CYS A 55 -8.64 -4.51 -9.28
N ARG A 56 -9.88 -4.70 -8.81
CA ARG A 56 -10.22 -4.59 -7.38
C ARG A 56 -9.55 -5.68 -6.55
N THR A 57 -9.54 -6.91 -7.03
CA THR A 57 -8.86 -8.03 -6.38
C THR A 57 -7.37 -7.74 -6.26
N SER A 58 -6.71 -7.28 -7.34
CA SER A 58 -5.29 -6.89 -7.29
C SER A 58 -5.03 -5.73 -6.32
N LEU A 59 -5.90 -4.72 -6.24
CA LEU A 59 -5.78 -3.65 -5.25
C LEU A 59 -5.88 -4.20 -3.82
N SER A 60 -6.85 -5.08 -3.58
CA SER A 60 -7.04 -5.72 -2.27
C SER A 60 -5.79 -6.51 -1.88
N THR A 61 -5.26 -7.36 -2.77
CA THR A 61 -4.03 -8.12 -2.54
C THR A 61 -2.83 -7.21 -2.29
N CYS A 62 -2.70 -6.11 -3.03
CA CYS A 62 -1.61 -5.15 -2.84
C CYS A 62 -1.68 -4.49 -1.45
N LEU A 63 -2.88 -4.08 -1.01
CA LEU A 63 -3.08 -3.43 0.28
C LEU A 63 -2.99 -4.40 1.47
N THR A 64 -3.45 -5.64 1.32
CA THR A 64 -3.53 -6.62 2.41
C THR A 64 -2.35 -7.57 2.48
N GLY A 65 -1.65 -7.79 1.37
CA GLY A 65 -0.36 -8.50 1.32
C GLY A 65 0.78 -7.49 1.38
N SER A 66 1.13 -6.91 0.23
CA SER A 66 2.38 -6.14 0.06
C SER A 66 2.52 -4.90 0.95
N CYS A 67 1.43 -4.21 1.30
CA CYS A 67 1.49 -3.03 2.18
C CYS A 67 1.20 -3.33 3.65
N ARG A 68 0.76 -4.55 3.96
CA ARG A 68 0.44 -4.98 5.33
C ARG A 68 1.53 -5.86 5.93
N GLU A 69 2.56 -6.23 5.16
CA GLU A 69 3.72 -6.94 5.70
C GLU A 69 4.60 -5.99 6.55
N ASP A 70 4.39 -6.15 7.86
CA ASP A 70 5.18 -5.80 9.06
C ASP A 70 5.32 -4.33 9.53
#